data_AF-A0A7S4EQ87-F1
#
_entry.id   AF-A0A7S4EQ87-F1
#
_cell.length_a   1.000
_cell.length_b   1.000
_cell.length_c   1.000
_cell.angle_alpha   90.00
_cell.angle_beta   90.00
_cell.angle_gamma   90.00
#
_symmetry.space_group_name_H-M   'P 1'
#
loop_
_entity.id
_entity.type
_entity.pdbx_description
1 polymer ?
#
loop_
_entity_poly.entity_id
_entity_poly.type
_entity_poly.pdbx_seq_one_letter_code
_entity_poly.pdbx_strand_id
1 'polypeptide(L)'
;RNCVLRLESIGFEWYPPNQVPWESMFKLLLEYKAKHGNTLVPTKYHKNPQLGNWVFRQRILYFKRKLSTNRVSRLESIGFVWEESVPWESMFQLLLKYKARHGDTLVPHKYDKNPKLGKWVSKQRILKSKKQLLRNFVLRLESIGFVWLLKKHVPLVWESMFQLLQEYKAQHGNTL
;
A
#
# COMPACT_ATOMS: atom_id res chain seq x y z
N ARG A 1 19.45 35.82 16.51
CA ARG A 1 18.44 35.61 15.45
C ARG A 1 19.02 35.01 14.16
N ASN A 2 20.21 35.43 13.68
CA ASN A 2 20.79 34.95 12.41
C ASN A 2 21.28 33.47 12.43
N CYS A 3 21.77 32.97 13.57
CA CYS A 3 22.31 31.61 13.67
C CYS A 3 21.25 30.51 13.59
N VAL A 4 20.05 30.74 14.14
CA VAL A 4 18.95 29.76 14.12
C VAL A 4 18.45 29.57 12.68
N LEU A 5 18.25 30.66 11.93
CA LEU A 5 17.83 30.61 10.53
C LEU A 5 18.89 29.95 9.61
N ARG A 6 20.18 30.15 9.89
CA ARG A 6 21.26 29.45 9.18
C ARG A 6 21.25 27.93 9.44
N LEU A 7 21.05 27.54 10.69
CA LEU A 7 20.94 26.12 11.06
C LEU A 7 19.68 25.47 10.46
N GLU A 8 18.56 26.18 10.44
CA GLU A 8 17.34 25.74 9.76
C GLU A 8 17.53 25.59 8.24
N SER A 9 18.32 26.49 7.62
CA SER A 9 18.60 26.44 6.17
C SER A 9 19.44 25.24 5.74
N ILE A 10 20.27 24.69 6.64
CA ILE A 10 21.03 23.44 6.41
C ILE A 10 20.31 22.20 6.97
N GLY A 11 19.07 22.36 7.43
CA GLY A 11 18.25 21.27 7.94
C GLY A 11 18.62 20.78 9.35
N PHE A 12 19.35 21.58 10.13
CA PHE A 12 19.68 21.26 11.51
C PHE A 12 18.46 21.50 12.41
N GLU A 13 17.92 20.42 12.97
CA GLU A 13 16.74 20.45 13.82
C GLU A 13 17.11 20.19 15.29
N TRP A 14 16.56 21.00 16.19
CA TRP A 14 16.76 20.86 17.63
C TRP A 14 15.87 19.74 18.18
N TYR A 15 16.49 18.71 18.76
CA TYR A 15 15.76 17.61 19.38
C TYR A 15 15.67 17.82 20.89
N PRO A 16 14.49 17.67 21.51
CA PRO A 16 14.44 17.51 22.95
C PRO A 16 15.18 16.21 23.34
N PRO A 17 15.90 16.19 24.47
CA PRO A 17 16.85 15.12 24.82
C PRO A 17 16.27 13.69 24.89
N ASN A 18 14.94 13.55 24.92
CA ASN A 18 14.25 12.26 25.03
C ASN A 18 13.60 11.79 23.71
N GLN A 19 13.93 12.38 22.55
CA GLN A 19 13.45 11.91 21.24
C GLN A 19 14.56 11.20 20.46
N VAL A 20 14.22 10.04 19.89
CA VAL A 20 15.07 9.38 18.90
C VAL A 20 15.25 10.33 17.71
N PRO A 21 16.50 10.62 17.28
CA PRO A 21 16.75 11.52 16.16
C PRO A 21 16.00 11.08 14.91
N TRP A 22 15.47 12.05 14.16
CA TRP A 22 14.69 11.76 12.94
C TRP A 22 15.53 10.97 11.93
N GLU A 23 16.83 11.28 11.83
CA GLU A 23 17.80 10.56 10.99
C GLU A 23 17.88 9.07 11.29
N SER A 24 17.89 8.70 12.58
CA SER A 24 17.95 7.29 13.00
C SER A 24 16.72 6.53 12.52
N MET A 25 15.54 7.14 12.65
CA MET A 25 14.28 6.55 12.20
C MET A 25 14.16 6.52 10.67
N PHE A 26 14.67 7.54 9.99
CA PHE A 26 14.74 7.57 8.53
C PHE A 26 15.65 6.46 7.98
N LYS A 27 16.79 6.19 8.64
CA LYS A 27 17.65 5.06 8.31
C LYS A 27 16.94 3.72 8.47
N LEU A 28 16.21 3.52 9.56
CA LEU A 28 15.38 2.31 9.77
C LEU A 28 14.29 2.16 8.69
N LEU A 29 13.72 3.26 8.21
CA LEU A 29 12.78 3.23 7.10
C LEU A 29 13.45 2.83 5.77
N LEU A 30 14.68 3.26 5.51
CA LEU A 30 15.46 2.82 4.36
C LEU A 30 15.75 1.31 4.41
N GLU A 31 16.13 0.79 5.57
CA GLU A 31 16.34 -0.65 5.78
C GLU A 31 15.05 -1.44 5.57
N TYR A 32 13.92 -0.94 6.10
CA TYR A 32 12.61 -1.52 5.83
C TYR A 32 12.29 -1.54 4.33
N LYS A 33 12.53 -0.43 3.63
CA LYS A 33 12.33 -0.34 2.18
C LYS A 33 13.23 -1.31 1.42
N ALA A 34 14.49 -1.46 1.79
CA ALA A 34 15.39 -2.43 1.18
C ALA A 34 14.87 -3.87 1.34
N LYS A 35 14.34 -4.20 2.52
CA LYS A 35 13.82 -5.54 2.84
C LYS A 35 12.46 -5.86 2.23
N HIS A 36 11.56 -4.87 2.18
CA HIS A 36 10.15 -5.06 1.80
C HIS A 36 9.80 -4.46 0.43
N GLY A 37 10.71 -3.71 -0.18
CA GLY A 37 10.52 -3.01 -1.45
C GLY A 37 9.56 -1.81 -1.38
N ASN A 38 9.12 -1.40 -0.18
CA ASN A 38 8.14 -0.33 0.02
C ASN A 38 8.30 0.39 1.36
N THR A 39 7.59 1.50 1.53
CA THR A 39 7.58 2.32 2.75
C THR A 39 6.28 2.16 3.57
N LEU A 40 5.47 1.14 3.26
CA LEU A 40 4.24 0.81 3.98
C LEU A 40 4.54 0.03 5.26
N VAL A 41 5.18 0.69 6.22
CA VAL A 41 5.34 0.14 7.56
C VAL A 41 3.96 0.15 8.25
N PRO A 42 3.46 -0.99 8.75
CA PRO A 42 2.23 -1.04 9.53
C PRO A 42 2.38 -0.26 10.84
N THR A 43 1.32 0.42 11.29
CA THR A 43 1.34 1.10 12.60
C THR A 43 1.73 0.15 13.75
N LYS A 44 1.19 -1.07 13.75
CA LYS A 44 1.53 -2.14 14.71
C LYS A 44 2.61 -3.07 14.17
N TYR A 45 3.77 -2.52 13.79
CA TYR A 45 4.87 -3.32 13.28
C TYR A 45 5.60 -4.07 14.42
N HIS A 46 5.27 -5.35 14.62
CA HIS A 46 5.79 -6.13 15.75
C HIS A 46 7.33 -6.24 15.81
N LYS A 47 8.01 -6.26 14.66
CA LYS A 47 9.48 -6.34 14.62
C LYS A 47 10.16 -5.05 15.07
N ASN A 48 9.52 -3.89 14.86
CA ASN A 48 9.99 -2.61 15.34
C ASN A 48 8.80 -1.65 15.57
N PRO A 49 8.18 -1.70 16.76
CA PRO A 49 7.02 -0.87 17.08
C PRO A 49 7.31 0.64 17.03
N GLN A 50 8.55 1.03 17.31
CA GLN A 50 8.98 2.43 17.24
C GLN A 50 8.92 2.95 15.79
N LEU A 51 9.38 2.15 14.81
CA LEU A 51 9.31 2.50 13.40
C LEU A 51 7.87 2.63 12.90
N GLY A 52 7.00 1.69 13.28
CA GLY A 52 5.57 1.75 12.94
C GLY A 52 4.90 3.03 13.46
N ASN A 53 5.15 3.37 14.73
CA ASN A 53 4.64 4.60 15.34
C ASN A 53 5.23 5.87 14.70
N TRP A 54 6.52 5.86 14.37
CA TRP A 54 7.17 7.01 13.75
C TRP A 54 6.65 7.28 12.35
N VAL A 55 6.50 6.24 11.52
CA VAL A 55 5.91 6.35 10.17
C VAL A 55 4.48 6.89 10.25
N PHE A 56 3.68 6.37 11.18
CA PHE A 56 2.34 6.89 11.43
C PHE A 56 2.36 8.38 11.82
N ARG A 57 3.26 8.79 12.72
CA ARG A 57 3.43 10.20 13.09
C ARG A 57 3.82 11.07 11.90
N GLN A 58 4.71 10.64 11.00
CA GLN A 58 5.07 11.41 9.81
C GLN A 58 3.83 11.66 8.93
N ARG A 59 2.99 10.65 8.72
CA ARG A 59 1.73 10.78 7.95
C ARG A 59 0.78 11.79 8.58
N ILE A 60 0.58 11.73 9.90
CA ILE A 60 -0.27 12.67 10.65
C ILE A 60 0.28 14.10 10.56
N LEU A 61 1.59 14.29 10.74
CA LEU A 61 2.22 15.61 10.67
C LEU A 61 2.14 16.20 9.26
N TYR A 62 2.31 15.38 8.22
CA TYR A 62 2.13 15.78 6.83
C TYR A 62 0.70 16.25 6.56
N PHE A 63 -0.31 15.46 6.96
CA PHE A 63 -1.72 15.83 6.79
C PHE A 63 -2.10 17.12 7.53
N LYS A 64 -1.54 17.32 8.74
CA LYS A 64 -1.72 18.54 9.53
C LYS A 64 -0.88 19.72 9.03
N ARG A 65 -0.10 19.57 7.95
CA ARG A 65 0.85 20.57 7.43
C ARG A 65 1.85 21.06 8.48
N LYS A 66 2.24 20.17 9.41
CA LYS A 66 3.20 20.43 10.50
C LYS A 66 4.54 19.74 10.30
N LEU A 67 4.73 19.04 9.18
CA LEU A 67 6.00 18.42 8.84
C LEU A 67 6.89 19.41 8.07
N SER A 68 8.16 19.52 8.43
CA SER A 68 9.10 20.42 7.75
C SER A 68 9.28 20.03 6.28
N THR A 69 9.44 21.02 5.41
CA THR A 69 9.59 20.83 3.95
C THR A 69 10.78 19.92 3.61
N ASN A 70 11.88 20.03 4.37
CA ASN A 70 13.04 19.15 4.23
C ASN A 70 12.67 17.67 4.49
N ARG A 71 11.98 17.37 5.59
CA ARG A 71 11.54 15.99 5.91
C ARG A 71 10.58 15.45 4.86
N VAL A 72 9.67 16.30 4.35
CA VAL A 72 8.78 15.93 3.25
C VAL A 72 9.60 15.55 2.01
N SER A 73 10.50 16.42 1.57
CA SER A 73 11.34 16.19 0.38
C SER A 73 12.17 14.90 0.52
N ARG A 74 12.76 14.65 1.70
CA ARG A 74 13.52 13.42 1.95
C ARG A 74 12.65 12.17 1.93
N LEU A 75 11.45 12.21 2.50
CA LEU A 75 10.49 11.10 2.44
C LEU A 75 10.01 10.86 0.99
N GLU A 76 9.74 11.93 0.24
CA GLU A 76 9.35 11.82 -1.18
C GLU A 76 10.47 11.26 -2.05
N SER A 77 11.75 11.61 -1.78
CA SER A 77 12.91 11.09 -2.51
C SER A 77 13.04 9.56 -2.45
N ILE A 78 12.50 8.95 -1.40
CA ILE A 78 12.49 7.49 -1.23
C ILE A 78 11.16 6.86 -1.63
N GLY A 79 10.24 7.61 -2.25
CA GLY A 79 8.91 7.13 -2.62
C GLY A 79 8.06 6.79 -1.40
N PHE A 80 8.10 7.62 -0.36
CA PHE A 80 7.29 7.42 0.84
C PHE A 80 5.80 7.51 0.55
N VAL A 81 5.04 6.52 0.99
CA VAL A 81 3.59 6.49 0.80
C VAL A 81 2.89 7.14 1.99
N TRP A 82 2.35 8.33 1.75
CA TRP A 82 1.65 9.16 2.74
C TRP A 82 0.30 8.58 3.18
N GLU A 83 -0.44 7.94 2.26
CA GLU A 83 -1.73 7.33 2.56
C GLU A 83 -1.60 5.85 2.96
N GLU A 84 -1.78 5.56 4.25
CA GLU A 84 -1.95 4.19 4.75
C GLU A 84 -3.40 3.74 4.54
N SER A 85 -3.83 3.53 3.30
CA SER A 85 -5.17 3.00 3.05
C SER A 85 -5.19 1.49 3.32
N VAL A 86 -5.31 1.10 4.60
CA VAL A 86 -5.18 -0.28 5.11
C VAL A 86 -3.81 -0.88 4.79
N PRO A 87 -3.12 -1.55 5.73
CA PRO A 87 -1.82 -2.13 5.41
C PRO A 87 -1.96 -3.03 4.17
N TRP A 88 -1.30 -2.64 3.08
CA TRP A 88 -1.43 -3.30 1.78
C TRP A 88 -1.14 -4.80 1.93
N GLU A 89 -0.18 -5.14 2.79
CA GLU A 89 0.13 -6.51 3.18
C GLU A 89 -1.06 -7.26 3.76
N SER A 90 -1.78 -6.68 4.73
CA SER A 90 -2.94 -7.34 5.34
C SER A 90 -4.03 -7.60 4.33
N MET A 91 -4.25 -6.68 3.38
CA MET A 91 -5.22 -6.87 2.30
C MET A 91 -4.74 -7.87 1.25
N PHE A 92 -3.44 -7.89 0.96
CA PHE A 92 -2.83 -8.90 0.10
C PHE A 92 -2.94 -10.31 0.69
N GLN A 93 -2.72 -10.47 2.00
CA GLN A 93 -2.94 -11.75 2.69
C GLN A 93 -4.42 -12.18 2.65
N LEU A 94 -5.36 -11.23 2.78
CA LEU A 94 -6.78 -11.51 2.60
C LEU A 94 -7.12 -11.92 1.16
N LEU A 95 -6.47 -11.33 0.17
CA LEU A 95 -6.60 -11.72 -1.24
C LEU A 95 -6.05 -13.13 -1.49
N LEU A 96 -4.92 -13.50 -0.89
CA LEU A 96 -4.40 -14.87 -0.94
C LEU A 96 -5.39 -15.88 -0.35
N LYS A 97 -5.99 -15.56 0.81
CA LYS A 97 -7.04 -16.40 1.42
C LYS A 97 -8.28 -16.50 0.55
N TYR A 98 -8.65 -15.42 -0.14
CA TYR A 98 -9.74 -15.44 -1.10
C TYR A 98 -9.40 -16.38 -2.27
N LYS A 99 -8.22 -16.23 -2.87
CA LYS A 99 -7.75 -17.10 -3.96
C LYS A 99 -7.70 -18.56 -3.56
N ALA A 100 -7.22 -18.88 -2.37
CA ALA A 100 -7.21 -20.25 -1.86
C ALA A 100 -8.61 -20.86 -1.72
N ARG A 101 -9.66 -20.04 -1.50
CA ARG A 101 -11.05 -20.50 -1.34
C ARG A 101 -11.83 -20.53 -2.65
N HIS A 102 -11.54 -19.62 -3.56
CA HIS A 102 -12.33 -19.39 -4.77
C HIS A 102 -11.58 -19.75 -6.07
N GLY A 103 -10.29 -20.04 -6.00
CA GLY A 103 -9.44 -20.34 -7.17
C GLY A 103 -8.93 -19.10 -7.92
N ASP A 104 -9.59 -17.94 -7.76
CA ASP A 104 -9.31 -16.73 -8.54
C ASP A 104 -8.99 -15.48 -7.68
N THR A 105 -8.77 -14.36 -8.36
CA THR A 105 -8.57 -13.03 -7.73
C THR A 105 -9.69 -12.03 -8.06
N LEU A 106 -10.83 -12.55 -8.54
CA LEU A 106 -12.00 -11.81 -8.99
C LEU A 106 -12.91 -11.45 -7.81
N VAL A 107 -12.36 -10.73 -6.83
CA VAL A 107 -13.14 -10.29 -5.67
C VAL A 107 -14.21 -9.29 -6.12
N PRO A 108 -15.51 -9.52 -5.82
CA PRO A 108 -16.58 -8.57 -6.09
C PRO A 108 -16.36 -7.25 -5.35
N HIS A 109 -16.74 -6.13 -5.97
CA HIS A 109 -16.66 -4.82 -5.30
C HIS A 109 -17.49 -4.79 -4.00
N LYS A 110 -18.70 -5.37 -4.05
CA LYS A 110 -19.56 -5.63 -2.89
C LYS A 110 -19.37 -7.08 -2.45
N TYR A 111 -18.27 -7.36 -1.75
CA TYR A 111 -18.02 -8.68 -1.19
C TYR A 111 -18.57 -8.75 0.24
N ASP A 112 -19.70 -9.41 0.44
CA ASP A 112 -20.44 -9.35 1.72
C ASP A 112 -19.65 -9.91 2.91
N LYS A 113 -18.86 -10.97 2.67
CA LYS A 113 -18.00 -11.55 3.72
C LYS A 113 -16.85 -10.62 4.13
N ASN A 114 -16.39 -9.74 3.23
CA ASN A 114 -15.39 -8.72 3.56
C ASN A 114 -15.46 -7.51 2.61
N PRO A 115 -16.33 -6.54 2.90
CA PRO A 115 -16.55 -5.39 2.02
C PRO A 115 -15.29 -4.52 1.84
N LYS A 116 -14.36 -4.56 2.81
CA LYS A 116 -13.10 -3.83 2.74
C LYS A 116 -12.16 -4.42 1.69
N LEU A 117 -12.13 -5.75 1.53
CA LEU A 117 -11.33 -6.42 0.51
C LEU A 117 -11.81 -6.08 -0.90
N GLY A 118 -13.12 -6.12 -1.15
CA GLY A 118 -13.71 -5.79 -2.46
C GLY A 118 -13.40 -4.35 -2.91
N LYS A 119 -13.53 -3.39 -1.98
CA LYS A 119 -13.14 -1.99 -2.20
C LYS A 119 -11.63 -1.86 -2.45
N TRP A 120 -10.80 -2.57 -1.69
CA TRP A 120 -9.35 -2.52 -1.84
C TRP A 120 -8.88 -3.07 -3.19
N VAL A 121 -9.39 -4.22 -3.63
CA VAL A 121 -9.07 -4.83 -4.94
C VAL A 121 -9.45 -3.87 -6.08
N SER A 122 -10.62 -3.24 -5.98
CA SER A 122 -11.06 -2.25 -6.94
C SER A 122 -10.16 -1.01 -6.95
N LYS A 123 -9.72 -0.54 -5.77
CA LYS A 123 -8.74 0.54 -5.66
C LYS A 123 -7.41 0.19 -6.33
N GLN A 124 -6.89 -1.04 -6.18
CA GLN A 124 -5.65 -1.46 -6.86
C GLN A 124 -5.78 -1.39 -8.39
N ARG A 125 -6.90 -1.85 -8.95
CA ARG A 125 -7.16 -1.78 -10.40
C ARG A 125 -7.20 -0.33 -10.91
N ILE A 126 -7.84 0.58 -10.16
CA ILE A 126 -7.91 2.01 -10.49
C ILE A 126 -6.53 2.67 -10.39
N LEU A 127 -5.75 2.38 -9.34
CA LEU A 127 -4.41 2.93 -9.16
C LEU A 127 -3.48 2.48 -10.29
N LYS A 128 -3.59 1.22 -10.72
CA LYS A 128 -2.83 0.70 -11.87
C LYS A 128 -3.23 1.40 -13.16
N SER A 129 -4.53 1.60 -13.42
CA SER A 129 -4.98 2.31 -14.63
C SER A 129 -4.53 3.78 -14.67
N LYS A 130 -4.44 4.42 -13.50
CA LYS A 130 -3.92 5.78 -13.35
C LYS A 130 -2.38 5.87 -13.31
N LYS A 131 -1.66 4.74 -13.46
CA LYS A 131 -0.20 4.64 -13.30
C LYS A 131 0.31 5.16 -11.94
N GLN A 132 -0.53 5.09 -10.90
CA GLN A 132 -0.24 5.54 -9.53
C GLN A 132 0.07 4.37 -8.58
N LEU A 133 -0.03 3.12 -9.05
CA LEU A 133 0.37 1.96 -8.28
C LEU A 133 1.87 1.68 -8.44
N LEU A 134 2.59 1.59 -7.32
CA LEU A 134 4.03 1.29 -7.30
C LEU A 134 4.34 -0.05 -7.99
N ARG A 135 5.46 -0.09 -8.71
CA ARG A 135 5.88 -1.23 -9.53
C ARG A 135 6.01 -2.54 -8.75
N ASN A 136 6.49 -2.48 -7.51
CA ASN A 136 6.63 -3.65 -6.65
C ASN A 136 5.27 -4.28 -6.28
N PHE A 137 4.23 -3.47 -6.04
CA PHE A 137 2.88 -3.98 -5.77
C PHE A 137 2.23 -4.57 -7.01
N VAL A 138 2.50 -3.99 -8.18
CA VAL A 138 2.10 -4.55 -9.47
C VAL A 138 2.71 -5.95 -9.65
N LEU A 139 4.04 -6.07 -9.52
CA LEU A 139 4.76 -7.34 -9.67
C LEU A 139 4.25 -8.41 -8.69
N ARG A 140 3.94 -8.01 -7.46
CA ARG A 140 3.46 -8.93 -6.42
C ARG A 140 2.01 -9.38 -6.60
N LEU A 141 1.19 -8.56 -7.26
CA LEU A 141 -0.14 -8.97 -7.69
C LEU A 141 -0.02 -9.87 -8.94
N GLU A 142 0.84 -9.52 -9.89
CA GLU A 142 1.13 -10.36 -11.07
C GLU A 142 1.67 -11.74 -10.67
N SER A 143 2.52 -11.84 -9.64
CA SER A 143 3.08 -13.13 -9.17
C SER A 143 2.04 -14.11 -8.63
N ILE A 144 0.84 -13.63 -8.29
CA ILE A 144 -0.27 -14.48 -7.86
C ILE A 144 -1.34 -14.64 -8.96
N GLY A 145 -1.05 -14.23 -10.20
CA GLY A 145 -2.00 -14.27 -11.30
C GLY A 145 -3.17 -13.30 -11.10
N PHE A 146 -2.92 -12.12 -10.53
CA PHE A 146 -3.97 -11.13 -10.28
C PHE A 146 -4.58 -10.61 -11.58
N VAL A 147 -5.90 -10.69 -11.70
CA VAL A 147 -6.62 -10.25 -12.90
C VAL A 147 -6.87 -8.73 -12.87
N TRP A 148 -6.15 -8.02 -13.73
CA TRP A 148 -6.31 -6.59 -13.98
C TRP A 148 -7.50 -6.34 -14.90
N LEU A 149 -8.73 -6.39 -14.37
CA LEU A 149 -9.93 -6.00 -15.13
C LEU A 149 -9.90 -4.49 -15.40
N LEU A 150 -9.33 -4.10 -16.54
CA LEU A 150 -9.34 -2.72 -17.03
C LEU A 150 -10.55 -2.55 -17.96
N LYS A 151 -11.45 -1.63 -17.60
CA LYS A 151 -12.70 -1.30 -18.33
C LYS A 151 -12.56 -1.06 -19.85
N LYS A 152 -11.35 -0.96 -20.40
CA LYS A 152 -11.10 -0.70 -21.82
C LYS A 152 -11.09 -1.95 -22.72
N HIS A 153 -11.10 -3.17 -22.17
CA HIS A 153 -11.06 -4.42 -22.97
C HIS A 153 -12.23 -5.37 -22.67
N VAL A 154 -13.46 -4.84 -22.74
CA VAL A 154 -14.69 -5.62 -22.49
C VAL A 154 -14.85 -6.85 -23.41
N PRO A 155 -14.52 -6.81 -24.73
CA PRO A 155 -14.80 -7.95 -25.60
C PRO A 155 -13.96 -9.20 -25.29
N LEU A 156 -12.65 -9.04 -25.05
CA LEU A 156 -11.75 -10.18 -24.77
C LEU A 156 -11.95 -10.76 -23.36
N VAL A 157 -12.39 -9.91 -22.42
CA VAL A 157 -12.69 -10.32 -21.04
C VAL A 157 -14.02 -11.05 -20.98
N TRP A 158 -15.00 -10.73 -21.84
CA TRP A 158 -16.29 -11.44 -21.83
C TRP A 158 -16.11 -12.91 -22.17
N GLU A 159 -15.37 -13.25 -23.23
CA GLU A 159 -15.16 -14.64 -23.64
C GLU A 159 -14.42 -15.43 -22.55
N SER A 160 -13.38 -14.82 -21.97
CA SER A 160 -12.61 -15.41 -20.87
C SER A 160 -13.48 -15.59 -19.62
N MET A 161 -14.35 -14.62 -19.32
CA MET A 161 -15.27 -14.67 -18.16
C MET A 161 -16.39 -15.67 -18.40
N PHE A 162 -16.87 -15.81 -19.64
CA PHE A 162 -17.89 -16.76 -20.04
C PHE A 162 -17.36 -18.19 -19.94
N GLN A 163 -16.15 -18.46 -20.42
CA GLN A 163 -15.48 -19.75 -20.23
C GLN A 163 -15.29 -20.08 -18.75
N LEU A 164 -14.84 -19.11 -17.95
CA LEU A 164 -14.68 -19.31 -16.50
C LEU A 164 -16.01 -19.59 -15.79
N LEU A 165 -17.10 -18.95 -16.23
CA LEU A 165 -18.46 -19.22 -15.75
C LEU A 165 -18.95 -20.61 -16.19
N GLN A 166 -18.60 -21.06 -17.40
CA GLN A 166 -18.93 -22.40 -17.88
C GLN A 166 -18.22 -23.47 -17.05
N GLU A 167 -16.92 -23.31 -16.79
CA GLU A 167 -16.13 -24.20 -15.93
C GLU A 167 -16.68 -24.22 -14.50
N TYR A 168 -17.02 -23.06 -13.94
CA TYR A 168 -17.63 -22.96 -12.61
C TYR A 168 -18.98 -23.68 -12.55
N LYS A 169 -19.85 -23.50 -13.56
CA LYS A 169 -21.12 -24.19 -13.66
C LYS A 169 -20.93 -25.72 -13.78
N ALA A 170 -19.91 -26.16 -14.51
CA ALA A 170 -19.59 -27.57 -14.66
C ALA A 170 -19.07 -28.22 -13.37
N GLN A 171 -18.30 -27.47 -12.57
CA GLN A 171 -17.71 -27.98 -11.32
C GLN A 171 -18.67 -27.93 -10.12
N HIS A 172 -19.61 -26.98 -10.09
CA HIS A 172 -20.43 -26.75 -8.89
C HIS A 172 -21.92 -27.00 -9.07
N GLY A 173 -22.43 -27.17 -10.30
CA GLY A 173 -23.86 -27.28 -10.55
C GLY A 173 -24.60 -25.99 -10.20
N ASN A 174 -25.62 -25.64 -10.97
CA ASN A 174 -26.30 -24.36 -10.84
C ASN A 174 -27.06 -24.27 -9.50
N THR A 175 -26.72 -23.34 -8.62
CA THR A 175 -27.63 -22.91 -7.53
C THR A 175 -28.40 -21.67 -8.00
N LEU A 176 -29.72 -21.83 -8.16
CA LEU A 176 -30.71 -20.80 -8.47
C LEU A 176 -30.61 -19.58 -7.55
#